data_AF-A0A7C6UHX4-F1
#
_entry.id   AF-A0A7C6UHX4-F1
#
_cell.length_a   1.000
_cell.length_b   1.000
_cell.length_c   1.000
_cell.angle_alpha   90.00
_cell.angle_beta   90.00
_cell.angle_gamma   90.00
#
_symmetry.space_group_name_H-M   'P 1'
#
loop_
_entity.id
_entity.type
_entity.pdbx_description
1 polymer ?
#
loop_
_entity_poly.entity_id
_entity_poly.type
_entity_poly.pdbx_seq_one_letter_code
_entity_poly.pdbx_strand_id
1 'polypeptide(L)'
;MTIDTQSYRRKLRSRKAKVNLVPLIDVIFTILIFLMVTSSFQTATDPGSSGKPQVSQSSGSSEYYLIPVAGLEKVTVNGVDMSRDIRNSAIAVHTRVIDEGEIIIKPKDRAIIITAPPGISPDKAVNIPQT
;
A
#
# COMPACT_ATOMS: atom_id res chain seq x y z
N MET A 1 0.96 67.58 20.71
CA MET A 1 1.87 66.50 21.14
C MET A 1 2.24 65.71 19.89
N THR A 2 3.45 65.86 19.37
CA THR A 2 3.90 65.17 18.15
C THR A 2 4.56 63.85 18.54
N ILE A 3 4.08 62.74 17.96
CA ILE A 3 4.66 61.42 18.20
C ILE A 3 6.02 61.36 17.50
N ASP A 4 7.07 61.11 18.26
CA ASP A 4 8.41 60.85 17.74
C ASP A 4 8.48 59.44 17.15
N THR A 5 8.41 59.36 15.82
CA THR A 5 8.42 58.11 15.06
C THR A 5 9.82 57.48 14.94
N GLN A 6 10.89 58.24 15.24
CA GLN A 6 12.27 57.72 15.16
C GLN A 6 12.60 56.82 16.35
N SER A 7 12.19 57.21 17.55
CA SER A 7 12.38 56.40 18.76
C SER A 7 11.55 55.11 18.72
N TYR A 8 10.36 55.13 18.10
CA TYR A 8 9.52 53.95 17.90
C TYR A 8 10.15 52.94 16.92
N ARG A 9 10.68 53.41 15.78
CA ARG A 9 11.38 52.53 14.81
C ARG A 9 12.66 51.92 15.39
N ARG A 10 13.37 52.63 16.26
CA ARG A 10 14.59 52.13 16.90
C ARG A 10 14.29 51.00 17.89
N LYS A 11 13.19 51.08 18.66
CA LYS A 11 12.71 50.00 19.55
C LYS A 11 12.30 48.72 18.81
N LEU A 12 11.77 48.83 17.59
CA LEU A 12 11.41 47.67 16.77
C LEU A 12 12.64 46.97 16.18
N ARG A 13 13.66 47.72 15.75
CA ARG A 13 14.91 47.14 15.23
C ARG A 13 15.76 46.43 16.31
N SER A 14 15.65 46.83 17.58
CA SER A 14 16.33 46.14 18.68
C SER A 14 15.64 44.84 19.11
N ARG A 15 14.37 44.63 18.72
CA ARG A 15 13.64 43.36 18.93
C ARG A 15 13.88 42.39 17.77
N LYS A 16 15.13 42.16 17.39
CA LYS A 16 15.45 40.94 16.63
C LYS A 16 15.23 39.77 17.59
N ALA A 17 14.12 39.05 17.43
CA ALA A 17 13.86 37.84 18.19
C ALA A 17 15.01 36.85 17.94
N LYS A 18 15.89 36.71 18.93
CA LYS A 18 16.94 35.69 18.92
C LYS A 18 16.28 34.39 19.39
N VAL A 19 15.90 33.54 18.45
CA VAL A 19 15.38 32.21 18.77
C VAL A 19 16.57 31.32 19.08
N ASN A 20 16.51 30.58 20.19
CA ASN A 20 17.53 29.60 20.52
C ASN A 20 17.34 28.39 19.60
N LEU A 21 18.31 28.15 18.70
CA LEU A 21 18.25 27.05 17.74
C LEU A 21 18.48 25.68 18.41
N VAL A 22 19.23 25.62 19.53
CA VAL A 22 19.58 24.36 20.18
C VAL A 22 18.33 23.58 20.66
N PRO A 23 17.39 24.19 21.42
CA PRO A 23 16.15 23.48 21.79
C PRO A 23 15.23 23.22 20.60
N LEU A 24 15.23 24.08 19.58
CA LEU A 24 14.38 23.94 18.40
C LEU A 24 14.78 22.72 17.55
N ILE A 25 16.09 22.53 17.36
CA ILE A 25 16.63 21.40 16.61
C ILE A 25 16.30 20.09 17.33
N ASP A 26 16.39 20.05 18.66
CA ASP A 26 16.07 18.86 19.46
C ASP A 26 14.60 18.44 19.31
N VAL A 27 13.67 19.40 19.34
CA VAL A 27 12.25 19.14 19.10
C VAL A 27 11.97 18.64 17.69
N ILE A 28 12.63 19.21 16.67
CA ILE A 28 12.46 18.74 15.28
C ILE A 28 13.03 17.31 15.12
N PHE A 29 14.19 17.04 15.71
CA PHE A 29 14.85 15.75 15.60
C PHE A 29 14.06 14.63 16.29
N THR A 30 13.51 14.90 17.47
CA THR A 30 12.63 13.97 18.19
C THR A 30 11.35 13.66 17.40
N ILE A 31 10.74 14.64 16.74
CA ILE A 31 9.58 14.43 15.86
C ILE A 31 9.95 13.56 14.64
N LEU A 32 11.10 13.83 14.00
CA LEU A 32 11.54 13.08 12.82
C LEU A 32 11.84 11.62 13.14
N ILE A 33 12.52 11.35 14.25
CA ILE A 33 12.76 9.97 14.71
C ILE A 33 11.42 9.28 14.99
N PHE A 34 10.51 9.97 15.68
CA PHE A 34 9.20 9.40 15.99
C PHE A 34 8.42 9.06 14.71
N LEU A 35 8.42 9.94 13.70
CA LEU A 35 7.79 9.68 12.41
C LEU A 35 8.48 8.55 11.64
N MET A 36 9.80 8.46 11.65
CA MET A 36 10.54 7.38 10.98
C MET A 36 10.24 6.01 11.62
N VAL A 37 10.24 5.96 12.95
CA VAL A 37 9.94 4.74 13.70
C VAL A 37 8.47 4.34 13.50
N THR A 38 7.53 5.27 13.67
CA THR A 38 6.10 4.99 13.49
C THR A 38 5.72 4.67 12.03
N SER A 39 6.40 5.26 11.04
CA SER A 39 6.21 4.91 9.63
C SER A 39 6.58 3.45 9.34
N SER A 40 7.59 2.90 10.02
CA SER A 40 7.95 1.48 9.90
C SER A 40 6.88 0.53 10.47
N PHE A 41 5.99 1.02 11.34
CA PHE A 41 4.85 0.26 11.86
C PHE A 41 3.58 0.40 11.01
N GLN A 42 3.46 1.44 10.16
CA GLN A 42 2.29 1.61 9.30
C GLN A 42 2.20 0.55 8.18
N THR A 43 3.29 -0.14 7.85
CA THR A 43 3.24 -1.30 6.93
C THR A 43 2.57 -2.54 7.56
N ALA A 44 2.20 -2.51 8.85
CA ALA A 44 1.61 -3.63 9.56
C ALA A 44 0.10 -3.47 9.85
N THR A 45 -0.52 -2.35 9.50
CA THR A 45 -1.97 -2.13 9.74
C THR A 45 -2.60 -1.46 8.53
N ASP A 46 -2.91 -2.27 7.53
CA ASP A 46 -3.93 -1.94 6.55
C ASP A 46 -5.33 -2.15 7.19
N PRO A 47 -6.21 -1.13 7.25
CA PRO A 47 -7.54 -1.24 7.86
C PRO A 47 -8.55 -1.91 6.89
N GLY A 48 -8.11 -2.95 6.20
CA GLY A 48 -8.84 -3.69 5.17
C GLY A 48 -9.04 -5.15 5.56
N SER A 49 -9.62 -5.41 6.73
CA SER A 49 -10.05 -6.74 7.18
C SER A 49 -11.26 -7.25 6.35
N SER A 50 -11.04 -7.48 5.07
CA SER A 50 -11.78 -8.43 4.25
C SER A 50 -10.69 -9.26 3.60
N GLY A 51 -10.75 -10.59 3.70
CA GLY A 51 -9.67 -11.53 3.32
C GLY A 51 -9.29 -11.56 1.83
N LYS A 52 -9.49 -10.46 1.11
CA LYS A 52 -9.08 -10.25 -0.27
C LYS A 52 -7.70 -9.58 -0.29
N PRO A 53 -6.73 -10.11 -1.06
CA PRO A 53 -5.40 -9.53 -1.16
C PRO A 53 -5.45 -8.09 -1.71
N GLN A 54 -4.57 -7.23 -1.18
CA GLN A 54 -4.50 -5.82 -1.53
C GLN A 54 -3.97 -5.65 -2.96
N VAL A 55 -4.85 -5.17 -3.85
CA VAL A 55 -4.58 -5.03 -5.28
C VAL A 55 -3.77 -3.75 -5.51
N SER A 56 -2.55 -3.87 -6.03
CA SER A 56 -1.80 -2.72 -6.54
C SER A 56 -2.51 -2.20 -7.80
N GLN A 57 -3.21 -1.07 -7.68
CA GLN A 57 -3.90 -0.42 -8.78
C GLN A 57 -2.87 0.18 -9.76
N SER A 58 -2.50 -0.57 -10.80
CA SER A 58 -1.95 0.03 -12.01
C SER A 58 -3.13 0.51 -12.86
N SER A 59 -3.29 1.83 -12.98
CA SER A 59 -4.30 2.48 -13.79
C SER A 59 -4.15 2.14 -15.28
N GLY A 60 -4.90 1.13 -15.72
CA GLY A 60 -5.09 0.73 -17.11
C GLY A 60 -6.22 -0.31 -17.16
N SER A 61 -6.98 -0.39 -18.25
CA SER A 61 -8.09 -1.34 -18.43
C SER A 61 -7.58 -2.77 -18.64
N SER A 62 -6.75 -3.26 -17.74
CA SER A 62 -6.21 -4.60 -17.80
C SER A 62 -7.31 -5.59 -17.43
N GLU A 63 -7.63 -6.51 -18.34
CA GLU A 63 -8.57 -7.61 -18.08
C GLU A 63 -8.09 -8.54 -16.96
N TYR A 64 -6.79 -8.46 -16.61
CA TYR A 64 -6.14 -9.28 -15.59
C TYR A 64 -5.37 -8.42 -14.59
N TYR A 65 -5.48 -8.76 -13.31
CA TYR A 65 -4.74 -8.16 -12.21
C TYR A 65 -3.71 -9.13 -11.63
N LEU A 66 -2.56 -8.60 -11.23
CA LEU A 66 -1.50 -9.38 -10.58
C LEU A 66 -1.85 -9.60 -9.11
N ILE A 67 -1.98 -10.86 -8.71
CA ILE A 67 -2.12 -11.28 -7.32
C ILE A 67 -0.79 -11.88 -6.86
N PRO A 68 -0.13 -11.30 -5.84
CA PRO A 68 1.08 -11.88 -5.28
C PRO A 68 0.72 -13.19 -4.57
N VAL A 69 1.48 -14.24 -4.88
CA VAL A 69 1.34 -15.57 -4.28
C VAL A 69 2.47 -15.84 -3.28
N ALA A 70 2.95 -14.80 -2.58
CA ALA A 70 4.14 -14.86 -1.73
C ALA A 70 4.09 -16.03 -0.73
N GLY A 71 4.85 -17.10 -1.02
CA GLY A 71 4.92 -18.33 -0.21
C GLY A 71 3.86 -19.40 -0.50
N LEU A 72 2.90 -19.11 -1.38
CA LEU A 72 1.84 -20.01 -1.83
C LEU A 72 2.32 -20.74 -3.10
N GLU A 73 2.38 -22.06 -3.04
CA GLU A 73 2.92 -22.92 -4.11
C GLU A 73 1.83 -23.49 -5.01
N LYS A 74 0.60 -23.56 -4.50
CA LYS A 74 -0.52 -24.19 -5.19
C LYS A 74 -1.62 -23.19 -5.52
N VAL A 75 -2.03 -23.11 -6.77
CA VAL A 75 -3.21 -22.33 -7.19
C VAL A 75 -4.19 -23.27 -7.85
N THR A 76 -5.42 -23.30 -7.35
CA THR A 76 -6.50 -24.10 -7.93
C THR A 76 -7.65 -23.20 -8.35
N VAL A 77 -8.21 -23.43 -9.53
CA VAL A 77 -9.36 -22.70 -10.07
C VAL A 77 -10.48 -23.68 -10.32
N ASN A 78 -11.62 -23.52 -9.64
CA ASN A 78 -12.76 -24.45 -9.71
C ASN A 78 -12.33 -25.92 -9.52
N GLY A 79 -11.32 -26.16 -8.66
CA GLY A 79 -10.75 -27.48 -8.40
C GLY A 79 -9.66 -27.96 -9.37
N VAL A 80 -9.37 -27.23 -10.44
CA VAL A 80 -8.30 -27.56 -11.41
C VAL A 80 -7.00 -26.87 -11.01
N ASP A 81 -5.88 -27.59 -11.06
CA ASP A 81 -4.57 -27.05 -10.73
C ASP A 81 -4.04 -26.11 -11.83
N MET A 82 -3.79 -24.85 -11.45
CA MET A 82 -3.26 -23.76 -12.28
C MET A 82 -1.91 -23.23 -11.74
N SER A 83 -1.24 -24.00 -10.88
CA SER A 83 0.06 -23.62 -10.31
C SER A 83 1.15 -23.41 -11.36
N ARG A 84 1.00 -24.00 -12.55
CA ARG A 84 1.90 -23.82 -13.70
C ARG A 84 1.98 -22.38 -14.22
N ASP A 85 0.94 -21.58 -13.96
CA ASP A 85 0.83 -20.21 -14.48
C ASP A 85 1.44 -19.17 -13.54
N ILE A 86 1.93 -19.61 -12.38
CA ILE A 86 2.68 -18.76 -11.45
C ILE A 86 4.01 -18.35 -12.10
N ARG A 87 4.29 -17.04 -12.11
CA ARG A 87 5.59 -16.47 -12.52
C ARG A 87 5.97 -15.34 -11.57
N ASN A 88 7.26 -15.23 -11.25
CA ASN A 88 7.80 -14.17 -10.39
C ASN A 88 7.02 -13.99 -9.06
N SER A 89 6.58 -15.11 -8.47
CA SER A 89 5.78 -15.11 -7.24
C SER A 89 4.45 -14.34 -7.33
N ALA A 90 3.90 -14.20 -8.53
CA ALA A 90 2.59 -13.63 -8.78
C ALA A 90 1.81 -14.50 -9.79
N ILE A 91 0.51 -14.26 -9.84
CA ILE A 91 -0.38 -14.86 -10.84
C ILE A 91 -1.38 -13.82 -11.34
N ALA A 92 -1.69 -13.83 -12.63
CA ALA A 92 -2.62 -12.86 -13.19
C ALA A 92 -4.05 -13.43 -13.11
N VAL A 93 -4.96 -12.70 -12.47
CA VAL A 93 -6.35 -13.12 -12.24
C VAL A 93 -7.31 -12.17 -12.94
N HIS A 94 -8.29 -12.72 -13.65
CA HIS A 94 -9.24 -11.94 -14.43
C HIS A 94 -10.11 -11.05 -13.51
N THR A 95 -10.37 -9.81 -13.92
CA THR A 95 -11.19 -8.82 -13.18
C THR A 95 -12.52 -9.39 -12.67
N ARG A 96 -13.29 -10.06 -13.54
CA ARG A 96 -14.57 -10.68 -13.18
C ARG A 96 -14.47 -11.73 -12.08
N VAL A 97 -13.34 -12.40 -11.92
CA VAL A 97 -13.12 -13.36 -10.83
C VAL A 97 -12.93 -12.61 -9.50
N ILE A 98 -12.39 -11.40 -9.53
CA ILE A 98 -12.23 -10.54 -8.35
C ILE A 98 -13.58 -9.93 -7.95
N ASP A 99 -14.38 -9.53 -8.94
CA ASP A 99 -15.66 -8.85 -8.74
C ASP A 99 -16.79 -9.82 -8.37
N GLU A 100 -16.95 -10.90 -9.12
CA GLU A 100 -18.08 -11.85 -9.03
C GLU A 100 -17.67 -13.22 -8.47
N GLY A 101 -16.38 -13.52 -8.44
CA GLY A 101 -15.85 -14.79 -7.96
C GLY A 101 -15.48 -14.80 -6.48
N GLU A 102 -14.86 -15.89 -6.05
CA GLU A 102 -14.35 -16.07 -4.70
C GLU A 102 -12.86 -16.42 -4.74
N ILE A 103 -12.08 -15.84 -3.83
CA ILE A 103 -10.65 -16.14 -3.69
C ILE A 103 -10.39 -16.46 -2.22
N ILE A 104 -10.00 -17.70 -1.95
CA ILE A 104 -9.68 -18.21 -0.62
C ILE A 104 -8.18 -18.49 -0.56
N ILE A 105 -7.49 -17.75 0.29
CA ILE A 105 -6.08 -17.99 0.58
C ILE A 105 -5.99 -18.92 1.78
N LYS A 106 -5.27 -20.03 1.64
CA LYS A 106 -4.96 -20.98 2.71
C LYS A 106 -3.46 -20.95 3.01
N PRO A 107 -2.99 -20.06 3.90
CA PRO A 107 -1.56 -19.92 4.18
C PRO A 107 -0.94 -21.20 4.76
N LYS A 108 -1.68 -21.93 5.61
CA LYS A 108 -1.22 -23.18 6.23
C LYS A 108 -0.95 -24.28 5.19
N ASP A 109 -1.76 -24.34 4.14
CA ASP A 109 -1.65 -25.33 3.07
C ASP A 109 -0.84 -24.81 1.89
N ARG A 110 -0.29 -23.59 2.00
CA ARG A 110 0.42 -22.87 0.93
C ARG A 110 -0.36 -22.86 -0.39
N ALA A 111 -1.68 -22.71 -0.30
CA ALA A 111 -2.59 -22.85 -1.43
C ALA A 111 -3.54 -21.66 -1.60
N ILE A 112 -3.91 -21.35 -2.84
CA ILE A 112 -4.99 -20.44 -3.21
C ILE A 112 -6.06 -21.24 -3.92
N ILE A 113 -7.30 -21.05 -3.50
CA ILE A 113 -8.49 -21.61 -4.13
C ILE A 113 -9.25 -20.45 -4.74
N ILE A 114 -9.42 -20.48 -6.06
CA ILE A 114 -10.13 -19.48 -6.84
C ILE A 114 -11.40 -20.13 -7.36
N THR A 115 -12.54 -19.53 -7.08
CA THR A 115 -13.83 -19.92 -7.63
C THR A 115 -14.23 -18.86 -8.65
N ALA A 116 -14.18 -19.23 -9.93
CA ALA A 116 -14.56 -18.34 -11.02
C ALA A 116 -16.09 -18.29 -11.19
N PRO A 117 -16.65 -17.14 -11.59
CA PRO A 117 -18.09 -17.02 -11.85
C PRO A 117 -18.53 -17.84 -13.07
N PRO A 118 -19.85 -18.07 -13.23
CA PRO A 118 -20.39 -18.83 -14.36
C PRO A 118 -19.97 -18.22 -15.71
N GLY A 119 -19.51 -19.08 -16.64
CA GLY A 119 -19.11 -18.66 -17.99
C GLY A 119 -17.65 -18.26 -18.16
N ILE A 120 -16.82 -18.36 -17.11
CA ILE A 120 -15.36 -18.20 -17.21
C ILE A 120 -14.70 -19.58 -17.01
N SER A 121 -13.91 -20.03 -17.98
CA SER A 121 -13.12 -21.25 -17.85
C SER A 121 -11.92 -21.05 -16.92
N PRO A 122 -11.39 -22.11 -16.30
CA PRO A 122 -10.19 -22.02 -15.45
C PRO A 122 -9.00 -21.33 -16.11
N ASP A 123 -8.74 -21.62 -17.39
CA ASP A 123 -7.64 -21.03 -18.17
C ASP A 123 -7.87 -19.55 -18.54
N LYS A 124 -9.12 -19.07 -18.46
CA LYS A 124 -9.47 -17.65 -18.66
C LYS A 124 -9.54 -16.90 -17.34
N ALA A 125 -9.86 -17.59 -16.25
CA ALA A 125 -9.90 -17.00 -14.92
C ALA A 125 -8.51 -16.59 -14.43
N VAL A 126 -7.48 -17.32 -14.85
CA VAL A 126 -6.11 -17.15 -14.42
C VAL A 126 -5.17 -17.28 -15.61
N ASN A 127 -4.13 -16.43 -15.64
CA ASN A 127 -3.15 -16.38 -16.72
C ASN A 127 -1.74 -16.16 -16.17
N ILE A 128 -0.76 -16.41 -17.03
CA ILE A 128 0.65 -16.15 -16.78
C ILE A 128 0.86 -14.63 -16.72
N PRO A 129 1.45 -14.10 -15.64
CA PRO A 129 1.89 -12.71 -15.57
C PRO A 129 2.75 -12.31 -16.78
N GLN A 130 2.21 -11.50 -17.68
CA GLN A 130 3.00 -10.83 -18.71
C GLN A 130 3.62 -9.58 -18.07
N THR A 131 4.94 -9.47 -18.15
CA THR A 131 5.69 -8.29 -17.66
C THR A 131 5.61 -7.16 -18.67
#